data_AF-A0A071LWB8-F1
#
_entry.id   AF-A0A071LWB8-F1
#
_cell.length_a   1.000
_cell.length_b   1.000
_cell.length_c   1.000
_cell.angle_alpha   90.00
_cell.angle_beta   90.00
_cell.angle_gamma   90.00
#
_symmetry.space_group_name_H-M   'P 1'
#
loop_
_entity.id
_entity.type
_entity.pdbx_description
1 polymer ?
#
loop_
_entity_poly.entity_id
_entity_poly.type
_entity_poly.pdbx_seq_one_letter_code
_entity_poly.pdbx_strand_id
1 'polypeptide(L)'
;MDNIIKISFHYKGSDFQVNYHHIDDGYDQINGALEYIADNYVIPDLIVAGKHGRDRKVIGKLNLLSHGISGVSLQHDNGDWINVDEKLLLSV
;
A
#
# COMPACT_ATOMS: atom_id res chain seq x y z
N MET A 1 -15.91 11.80 1.56
CA MET A 1 -14.82 10.92 1.98
C MET A 1 -13.56 11.67 1.63
N ASP A 2 -12.72 11.91 2.63
CA ASP A 2 -11.46 12.62 2.42
C ASP A 2 -10.51 11.68 1.68
N ASN A 3 -9.91 12.16 0.60
CA ASN A 3 -9.06 11.31 -0.24
C ASN A 3 -7.67 11.21 0.34
N ILE A 4 -7.10 10.01 0.35
CA ILE A 4 -5.66 9.86 0.64
C ILE A 4 -4.87 10.42 -0.56
N ILE A 5 -3.96 11.35 -0.28
CA ILE A 5 -3.12 11.99 -1.30
C ILE A 5 -1.63 11.67 -1.14
N LYS A 6 -1.20 11.21 0.05
CA LYS A 6 0.18 10.78 0.30
C LYS A 6 0.24 9.61 1.27
N ILE A 7 1.32 8.85 1.15
CA ILE A 7 1.67 7.74 2.03
C ILE A 7 3.08 8.00 2.56
N SER A 8 3.27 7.85 3.86
CA SER A 8 4.57 7.84 4.53
C SER A 8 4.80 6.46 5.14
N PHE A 9 5.98 5.89 5.00
CA PHE A 9 6.28 4.57 5.57
C PHE A 9 7.79 4.36 5.72
N HIS A 10 8.17 3.48 6.64
CA HIS A 10 9.53 3.01 6.79
C HIS A 10 9.74 1.74 5.95
N TYR A 11 10.87 1.66 5.24
CA TYR A 11 11.24 0.48 4.46
C TYR A 11 12.76 0.26 4.49
N LYS A 12 13.20 -0.92 4.93
CA LYS A 12 14.62 -1.35 4.91
C LYS A 12 15.60 -0.29 5.48
N GLY A 13 15.24 0.38 6.56
CA GLY A 13 16.10 1.36 7.22
C GLY A 13 16.03 2.78 6.64
N SER A 14 15.06 3.07 5.77
CA SER A 14 14.85 4.40 5.19
C SER A 14 13.37 4.80 5.25
N ASP A 15 13.12 6.10 5.44
CA ASP A 15 11.78 6.66 5.43
C ASP A 15 11.42 7.13 4.02
N PHE A 16 10.22 6.75 3.58
CA PHE A 16 9.69 7.07 2.25
C PHE A 16 8.43 7.91 2.40
N GLN A 17 8.28 8.88 1.50
CA GLN A 17 7.04 9.61 1.31
C GLN A 17 6.71 9.65 -0.18
N VAL A 18 5.50 9.24 -0.53
CA VAL A 18 5.03 9.15 -1.91
C VAL A 18 3.69 9.84 -2.07
N ASN A 19 3.51 10.46 -3.23
CA ASN A 19 2.18 10.92 -3.64
C ASN A 19 1.35 9.69 -4.04
N TYR A 20 0.12 9.65 -3.55
CA TYR A 20 -0.83 8.58 -3.81
C TYR A 20 -1.96 9.13 -4.68
N HIS A 21 -2.10 8.54 -5.87
CA HIS A 21 -3.08 8.94 -6.85
C HIS A 21 -3.94 7.72 -7.17
N HIS A 22 -4.83 7.38 -6.24
CA HIS A 22 -5.77 6.29 -6.45
C HIS A 22 -7.08 6.83 -7.00
N ILE A 23 -7.60 6.15 -8.01
CA ILE A 23 -8.92 6.41 -8.56
C ILE A 23 -9.88 5.66 -7.64
N ASP A 24 -10.68 6.40 -6.88
CA ASP A 24 -11.71 5.85 -5.99
C ASP A 24 -12.64 4.92 -6.78
N ASP A 25 -12.51 3.61 -6.55
CA ASP A 25 -13.32 2.55 -7.15
C ASP A 25 -14.44 2.08 -6.20
N GLY A 26 -14.66 2.79 -5.09
CA GLY A 26 -15.66 2.47 -4.07
C GLY A 26 -15.19 1.50 -2.99
N TYR A 27 -13.92 1.09 -2.98
CA TYR A 27 -13.33 0.26 -1.92
C TYR A 27 -12.64 1.07 -0.80
N ASP A 28 -12.29 0.38 0.29
CA ASP A 28 -11.56 0.91 1.44
C ASP A 28 -10.22 1.53 1.02
N GLN A 29 -10.13 2.87 1.04
CA GLN A 29 -8.96 3.62 0.60
C GLN A 29 -7.68 3.25 1.35
N ILE A 30 -7.78 2.80 2.62
CA ILE A 30 -6.62 2.33 3.40
C ILE A 30 -6.06 1.06 2.75
N ASN A 31 -6.92 0.09 2.41
CA ASN A 31 -6.47 -1.13 1.74
C ASN A 31 -5.83 -0.82 0.39
N GLY A 32 -6.41 0.11 -0.39
CA GLY A 32 -5.81 0.54 -1.66
C GLY A 32 -4.40 1.13 -1.47
N ALA A 33 -4.19 1.92 -0.42
CA ALA A 33 -2.87 2.50 -0.11
C ALA A 33 -1.86 1.41 0.29
N LEU A 34 -2.28 0.40 1.05
CA LEU A 34 -1.44 -0.73 1.42
C LEU A 34 -1.09 -1.61 0.20
N GLU A 35 -2.05 -1.86 -0.69
CA GLU A 35 -1.82 -2.54 -1.97
C GLU A 35 -0.82 -1.78 -2.84
N TYR A 36 -0.93 -0.45 -2.90
CA TYR A 36 0.03 0.39 -3.61
C TYR A 36 1.46 0.23 -3.08
N ILE A 37 1.65 0.22 -1.76
CA ILE A 37 2.97 -0.02 -1.16
C ILE A 37 3.48 -1.42 -1.54
N ALA A 38 2.61 -2.43 -1.46
CA ALA A 38 2.97 -3.80 -1.80
C ALA A 38 3.46 -3.91 -3.26
N ASP A 39 2.69 -3.36 -4.20
CA ASP A 39 2.96 -3.44 -5.63
C ASP A 39 4.26 -2.71 -6.04
N ASN A 40 4.60 -1.61 -5.38
CA ASN A 40 5.74 -0.77 -5.77
C ASN A 40 7.04 -1.06 -4.98
N TYR A 41 6.93 -1.52 -3.74
CA TYR A 41 8.08 -1.65 -2.83
C TYR A 41 8.37 -3.08 -2.38
N VAL A 42 7.35 -3.93 -2.31
CA VAL A 42 7.47 -5.31 -1.84
C VAL A 42 7.61 -6.31 -2.99
N ILE A 43 6.93 -6.08 -4.10
CA ILE A 43 7.01 -6.94 -5.30
C ILE A 43 8.01 -6.35 -6.33
N PRO A 44 9.32 -6.67 -6.22
CA PRO A 44 10.17 -6.69 -7.42
C PRO A 44 10.36 -8.09 -8.03
N ASP A 45 10.20 -9.17 -7.25
CA ASP A 45 10.88 -10.45 -7.53
C ASP A 45 9.99 -11.69 -7.74
N LEU A 46 8.75 -11.55 -8.21
CA LEU A 46 7.93 -12.72 -8.61
C LEU A 46 7.40 -12.63 -10.05
N ILE A 47 8.30 -13.00 -10.97
CA ILE A 47 8.05 -13.68 -12.26
C ILE A 47 7.28 -12.88 -13.31
N VAL A 48 7.96 -12.64 -14.45
CA VAL A 48 7.42 -12.52 -15.82
C VAL A 48 5.88 -12.59 -15.87
N ALA A 49 5.23 -11.42 -15.85
CA ALA A 49 3.82 -11.33 -16.17
C ALA A 49 3.64 -11.76 -17.63
N GLY A 50 3.27 -13.03 -17.85
CA GLY A 50 2.72 -13.49 -19.12
C GLY A 50 1.55 -12.61 -19.53
N LYS A 51 1.43 -12.37 -20.85
CA LYS A 51 0.47 -11.46 -21.47
C LYS A 51 -0.93 -11.47 -20.82
N HIS A 52 -1.46 -10.25 -20.70
CA HIS A 52 -2.84 -9.87 -20.36
C HIS A 52 -3.88 -10.97 -20.64
N GLY A 53 -4.47 -11.52 -19.57
CA GLY A 53 -5.52 -12.52 -19.67
C GLY A 53 -6.16 -12.82 -18.32
N ARG A 54 -7.23 -12.07 -18.00
CA ARG A 54 -8.38 -12.36 -17.12
C ARG A 54 -8.23 -12.87 -15.68
N ASP A 55 -7.07 -13.30 -15.22
CA ASP A 55 -6.87 -13.67 -13.81
C ASP A 55 -5.91 -12.67 -13.17
N ARG A 56 -6.45 -11.54 -12.71
CA ARG A 56 -5.72 -10.71 -11.75
C ARG A 56 -5.52 -11.64 -10.55
N LYS A 57 -4.29 -12.11 -10.32
CA LYS A 57 -3.94 -12.71 -9.03
C LYS A 57 -4.34 -11.67 -8.02
N VAL A 58 -5.43 -11.92 -7.30
CA VAL A 58 -5.76 -11.13 -6.12
C VAL A 58 -4.54 -11.30 -5.26
N ILE A 59 -3.72 -10.26 -5.18
CA ILE A 59 -2.60 -10.22 -4.25
C ILE A 59 -3.32 -10.23 -2.91
N GLY A 60 -3.48 -11.43 -2.33
CA GLY A 60 -3.93 -11.57 -0.96
C GLY A 60 -3.04 -10.65 -0.14
N LYS A 61 -3.67 -9.80 0.68
CA LYS A 61 -3.01 -8.75 1.47
C LYS A 61 -1.59 -9.23 1.83
N LEU A 62 -0.56 -8.62 1.26
CA LEU A 62 0.79 -9.08 1.54
C LEU A 62 1.14 -8.66 2.97
N ASN A 63 1.83 -9.52 3.70
CA ASN A 63 2.32 -9.18 5.04
C ASN A 63 3.46 -8.16 4.92
N LEU A 64 3.09 -6.88 4.78
CA LEU A 64 3.98 -5.74 4.59
C LEU A 64 5.06 -5.70 5.68
N LEU A 65 4.70 -6.01 6.92
CA LEU A 65 5.63 -6.05 8.04
C LEU A 65 6.75 -7.08 7.83
N SER A 66 6.41 -8.27 7.34
CA SER A 66 7.38 -9.34 7.03
C SER A 66 8.34 -8.97 5.89
N HIS A 67 7.96 -8.00 5.06
CA HIS A 67 8.81 -7.44 4.02
C HIS A 67 9.60 -6.20 4.45
N GLY A 68 9.52 -5.84 5.74
CA GLY A 68 10.27 -4.73 6.32
C GLY A 68 9.62 -3.37 6.10
N ILE A 69 8.31 -3.33 5.80
CA ILE A 69 7.49 -2.12 5.79
C ILE A 69 6.87 -1.91 7.16
N SER A 70 7.03 -0.72 7.76
CA SER A 70 6.42 -0.36 9.04
C SER A 70 6.11 1.13 9.11
N GLY A 71 5.49 1.58 10.21
CA GLY A 71 5.24 3.01 10.46
C GLY A 71 4.44 3.70 9.34
N VAL A 72 3.44 3.01 8.80
CA VAL A 72 2.64 3.54 7.69
C VAL A 72 1.68 4.62 8.19
N SER A 73 1.74 5.79 7.56
CA SER A 73 0.82 6.92 7.79
C SER A 73 0.27 7.42 6.46
N LEU A 74 -0.99 7.84 6.47
CA LEU A 74 -1.74 8.25 5.29
C LEU A 74 -2.17 9.71 5.45
N GLN A 75 -1.86 10.55 4.47
CA GLN A 75 -2.28 11.94 4.46
C GLN A 75 -3.57 12.10 3.66
N HIS A 76 -4.57 12.72 4.27
CA HIS A 76 -5.81 13.09 3.62
C HIS A 76 -5.66 14.45 2.90
N ASP A 77 -6.54 14.72 1.94
CA ASP A 77 -6.60 15.98 1.20
C ASP A 77 -6.81 17.22 2.09
N ASN A 78 -7.43 17.04 3.25
CA ASN A 78 -7.58 18.05 4.31
C ASN A 78 -6.26 18.37 5.04
N GLY A 79 -5.19 17.60 4.80
CA GLY A 79 -3.86 17.76 5.40
C GLY A 79 -3.58 16.87 6.60
N ASP A 80 -4.60 16.23 7.18
CA ASP A 80 -4.47 15.38 8.36
C ASP A 80 -3.73 14.07 8.03
N TRP A 81 -2.98 13.59 9.03
CA TRP A 81 -2.28 12.30 8.95
C TRP A 81 -2.94 11.28 9.87
N ILE A 82 -3.19 10.10 9.34
CA ILE A 82 -3.70 8.96 10.11
C ILE A 82 -2.65 7.85 10.09
N ASN A 83 -2.32 7.32 11.26
CA ASN A 83 -1.44 6.17 11.38
C ASN A 83 -2.21 4.88 11.15
N VAL A 84 -1.67 4.00 10.32
CA VAL A 84 -2.20 2.66 10.10
C VAL A 84 -1.75 1.76 11.24
N ASP A 85 -2.70 1.05 11.87
CA ASP A 85 -2.38 0.05 12.90
C ASP A 85 -1.47 -1.03 12.29
N GLU A 86 -0.35 -1.36 12.94
CA GLU A 86 0.58 -2.39 12.47
C GLU A 86 -0.09 -3.75 12.28
N LYS A 87 -1.18 -4.03 13.00
CA LYS A 87 -1.99 -5.25 12.78
C LYS A 87 -2.59 -5.33 11.38
N LEU A 88 -2.83 -4.20 10.71
CA LEU A 88 -3.30 -4.16 9.32
C LEU A 88 -2.17 -4.44 8.32
N LEU A 89 -0.92 -4.28 8.72
CA LEU A 89 0.27 -4.63 7.93
C LEU A 89 0.58 -6.12 7.98
N LEU A 90 0.01 -6.82 8.97
CA LEU A 90 0.03 -8.27 9.09
C LEU A 90 -1.18 -8.85 8.36
N SER A 91 -0.98 -9.47 7.20
CA SER A 91 -2.03 -10.34 6.68
C SER A 91 -2.04 -11.64 7.47
N VAL A 92 -3.23 -12.03 7.91
CA VAL A 92 -3.59 -13.41 8.23
C VAL A 92 -3.99 -14.11 6.94
#